data_AF-A0A0D1BXZ4-F1
#
_entry.id   AF-A0A0D1BXZ4-F1
#
_cell.length_a   1.000
_cell.length_b   1.000
_cell.length_c   1.000
_cell.angle_alpha   90.00
_cell.angle_beta   90.00
_cell.angle_gamma   90.00
#
_symmetry.space_group_name_H-M   'P 1'
#
loop_
_entity.id
_entity.type
_entity.pdbx_description
1 polymer ?
#
loop_
_entity_poly.entity_id
_entity_poly.type
_entity_poly.pdbx_seq_one_letter_code
_entity_poly.pdbx_strand_id
1 'polypeptide(L)'
;MLDLADTIDFDIDAVNNVEETAYQEGYQQGFDHGALHGTFEGRELGRNKGFELWEEVGFYRGMADVWSQCLRQADAAGHSSRKQTKQIQHLAGLEKLISFFPMTNASSDPSLDLGQKAAPDEAANVDMDMDADADADAYADADTDTDASNDDELAKLDMLTLLEKIRAKYRLTCSVLGVAPQRPASLARIGHASSQGQGLDGSKADARTVLVAGKLVDPSQLKY
;
A
#
# COMPACT_ATOMS: atom_id res chain seq x y z
N MET A 1 51.93 -57.87 9.45
CA MET A 1 50.51 -58.29 9.35
C MET A 1 49.75 -57.14 9.97
N LEU A 2 49.15 -56.27 9.14
CA LEU A 2 48.46 -55.06 9.57
C LEU A 2 47.12 -55.50 10.16
N ASP A 3 46.97 -55.37 11.47
CA ASP A 3 45.70 -55.56 12.15
C ASP A 3 44.87 -54.28 11.93
N LEU A 4 44.17 -54.25 10.80
CA LEU A 4 43.23 -53.21 10.41
C LEU A 4 41.93 -53.40 11.20
N ALA A 5 42.03 -53.42 12.53
CA ALA A 5 40.89 -53.22 13.39
C ALA A 5 40.63 -51.71 13.47
N ASP A 6 40.25 -51.13 12.32
CA ASP A 6 39.52 -49.88 12.34
C ASP A 6 38.22 -50.22 13.05
N THR A 7 38.21 -49.92 14.34
CA THR A 7 37.12 -50.22 15.25
C THR A 7 36.01 -49.32 14.78
N ILE A 8 35.05 -49.88 14.06
CA ILE A 8 33.87 -49.13 13.65
C ILE A 8 33.18 -48.74 14.96
N ASP A 9 33.42 -47.49 15.38
CA ASP A 9 32.76 -46.83 16.49
C ASP A 9 31.31 -46.62 16.08
N PHE A 10 30.52 -47.68 16.25
CA PHE A 10 29.13 -47.74 15.86
C PHE A 10 28.30 -47.12 16.97
N ASP A 11 27.93 -45.85 16.78
CA ASP A 11 27.11 -45.10 17.72
C ASP A 11 25.65 -45.59 17.69
N ILE A 12 25.32 -46.49 18.62
CA ILE A 12 23.98 -47.06 18.80
C ILE A 12 22.98 -45.97 19.22
N ASP A 13 23.44 -44.92 19.91
CA ASP A 13 22.58 -43.81 20.33
C ASP A 13 22.16 -42.95 19.13
N ALA A 14 23.06 -42.75 18.17
CA ALA A 14 22.72 -42.13 16.89
C ALA A 14 21.66 -42.92 16.12
N VAL A 15 21.72 -44.27 16.13
CA VAL A 15 20.73 -45.13 15.48
C VAL A 15 19.36 -45.06 16.16
N ASN A 16 19.32 -44.90 17.48
CA ASN A 16 18.08 -44.76 18.23
C ASN A 16 17.41 -43.39 18.02
N ASN A 17 18.20 -42.35 17.74
CA ASN A 17 17.72 -40.96 17.56
C ASN A 17 17.54 -40.57 16.07
N VAL A 18 17.56 -41.52 15.13
CA VAL A 18 17.45 -41.24 13.68
C VAL A 18 16.16 -40.52 13.33
N GLU A 19 15.03 -40.91 13.95
CA GLU A 19 13.73 -40.28 13.70
C GLU A 19 13.72 -38.82 14.15
N GLU A 20 14.20 -38.54 15.37
CA GLU A 20 14.26 -37.18 15.91
C GLU A 20 15.25 -36.32 15.13
N THR A 21 16.38 -36.89 14.70
CA THR A 21 17.36 -36.19 13.86
C THR A 21 16.78 -35.84 12.50
N ALA A 22 16.10 -36.79 11.85
CA ALA A 22 15.45 -36.56 10.56
C ALA A 22 14.29 -35.55 10.66
N TYR A 23 13.53 -35.58 11.77
CA TYR A 23 12.49 -34.59 12.04
C TYR A 23 13.10 -33.19 12.22
N GLN A 24 14.11 -33.06 13.06
CA GLN A 24 14.75 -31.77 13.34
C GLN A 24 15.41 -31.19 12.09
N GLU A 25 16.06 -32.05 11.28
CA GLU A 25 16.63 -31.66 10.00
C GLU A 25 15.55 -31.20 9.02
N GLY A 26 14.46 -31.97 8.86
CA GLY A 26 13.35 -31.59 7.98
C GLY A 26 12.64 -30.31 8.43
N TYR A 27 12.46 -30.13 9.74
CA TYR A 27 11.91 -28.90 10.32
C TYR A 27 12.81 -27.71 10.06
N GLN A 28 14.12 -27.82 10.34
CA GLN A 28 15.07 -26.74 10.14
C GLN A 28 15.16 -26.35 8.66
N GLN A 29 15.24 -27.33 7.76
CA GLN A 29 15.24 -27.09 6.32
C GLN A 29 13.95 -26.42 5.84
N GLY A 30 12.79 -26.89 6.32
CA GLY A 30 11.49 -26.29 6.00
C GLY A 30 11.34 -24.87 6.53
N PHE A 31 11.82 -24.62 7.74
CA PHE A 31 11.82 -23.30 8.37
C PHE A 31 12.72 -22.33 7.62
N ASP A 32 13.97 -22.70 7.34
CA ASP A 32 14.93 -21.85 6.63
C ASP A 32 14.46 -21.54 5.20
N HIS A 33 13.89 -22.54 4.53
CA HIS A 33 13.30 -22.36 3.21
C HIS A 33 12.08 -21.45 3.24
N GLY A 34 11.18 -21.64 4.21
CA GLY A 34 9.98 -20.84 4.40
C GLY A 34 10.29 -19.39 4.76
N ALA A 35 11.27 -19.17 5.64
CA ALA A 35 11.76 -17.83 5.99
C ALA A 35 12.31 -17.13 4.75
N LEU A 36 13.16 -17.81 3.98
CA LEU A 36 13.72 -17.26 2.74
C LEU A 36 12.61 -16.93 1.72
N HIS A 37 11.68 -17.85 1.46
CA HIS A 37 10.58 -17.61 0.52
C HIS A 37 9.65 -16.48 0.98
N GLY A 38 9.32 -16.44 2.27
CA GLY A 38 8.53 -15.36 2.85
C GLY A 38 9.18 -13.98 2.66
N THR A 39 10.51 -13.89 2.76
CA THR A 39 11.21 -12.62 2.49
C THR A 39 11.12 -12.20 1.03
N PHE A 40 11.22 -13.14 0.08
CA PHE A 40 11.11 -12.83 -1.35
C PHE A 40 9.70 -12.40 -1.72
N GLU A 41 8.70 -13.18 -1.29
CA GLU A 41 7.29 -12.90 -1.53
C GLU A 41 6.88 -11.56 -0.90
N GLY A 42 7.28 -11.31 0.35
CA GLY A 42 7.00 -10.05 1.04
C GLY A 42 7.60 -8.83 0.32
N ARG A 43 8.84 -8.93 -0.19
CA ARG A 43 9.46 -7.86 -0.99
C ARG A 43 8.74 -7.64 -2.30
N GLU A 44 8.36 -8.70 -3.00
CA GLU A 44 7.62 -8.59 -4.25
C GLU A 44 6.24 -7.95 -4.04
N LEU A 45 5.50 -8.42 -3.02
CA LEU A 45 4.21 -7.88 -2.65
C LEU A 45 4.30 -6.40 -2.28
N GLY A 46 5.28 -6.03 -1.45
CA GLY A 46 5.55 -4.65 -1.06
C GLY A 46 5.85 -3.75 -2.26
N ARG A 47 6.68 -4.22 -3.22
CA ARG A 47 6.96 -3.50 -4.47
C ARG A 47 5.71 -3.31 -5.32
N ASN A 48 4.90 -4.36 -5.49
CA ASN A 48 3.68 -4.30 -6.30
C ASN A 48 2.64 -3.36 -5.68
N LYS A 49 2.46 -3.43 -4.34
CA LYS A 49 1.52 -2.56 -3.62
C LYS A 49 2.00 -1.12 -3.55
N GLY A 50 3.29 -0.89 -3.32
CA GLY A 50 3.89 0.44 -3.37
C GLY A 50 3.69 1.10 -4.74
N PHE A 51 3.88 0.35 -5.82
CA PHE A 51 3.62 0.84 -7.18
C PHE A 51 2.14 1.20 -7.40
N GLU A 52 1.20 0.38 -6.93
CA GLU A 52 -0.25 0.65 -7.02
C GLU A 52 -0.62 1.98 -6.35
N LEU A 53 -0.09 2.26 -5.17
CA LEU A 53 -0.32 3.53 -4.47
C LEU A 53 0.33 4.70 -5.20
N TRP A 54 1.58 4.55 -5.63
CA TRP A 54 2.32 5.60 -6.33
C TRP A 54 1.78 5.90 -7.73
N GLU A 55 1.19 4.93 -8.42
CA GLU A 55 0.51 5.16 -9.69
C GLU A 55 -0.68 6.12 -9.52
N GLU A 56 -1.46 5.95 -8.44
CA GLU A 56 -2.55 6.86 -8.11
C GLU A 56 -2.05 8.27 -7.75
N VAL A 57 -1.04 8.36 -6.87
CA VAL A 57 -0.43 9.64 -6.49
C VAL A 57 0.19 10.34 -7.70
N GLY A 58 0.88 9.59 -8.56
CA GLY A 58 1.49 10.08 -9.79
C GLY A 58 0.46 10.59 -10.80
N PHE A 59 -0.68 9.91 -10.93
CA PHE A 59 -1.80 10.38 -11.74
C PHE A 59 -2.33 11.73 -11.24
N TYR A 60 -2.54 11.88 -9.93
CA TYR A 60 -3.00 13.14 -9.34
C TYR A 60 -2.00 14.27 -9.55
N ARG A 61 -0.70 13.99 -9.38
CA ARG A 61 0.37 14.94 -9.64
C ARG A 61 0.41 15.38 -11.09
N GLY A 62 0.38 14.43 -12.03
CA GLY A 62 0.39 14.73 -13.46
C GLY A 62 -0.83 15.56 -13.89
N MET A 63 -2.01 15.26 -13.35
CA MET A 63 -3.19 16.09 -13.55
C MET A 63 -2.97 17.51 -13.04
N ALA A 64 -2.42 17.66 -11.83
CA ALA A 64 -2.19 18.96 -11.23
C ALA A 64 -1.21 19.80 -12.06
N ASP A 65 -0.09 19.21 -12.46
CA ASP A 65 0.95 19.85 -13.27
C ASP A 65 0.40 20.36 -14.62
N VAL A 66 -0.36 19.52 -15.32
CA VAL A 66 -0.94 19.89 -16.63
C VAL A 66 -1.93 21.06 -16.48
N TRP A 67 -2.85 20.99 -15.52
CA TRP A 67 -3.81 22.08 -15.31
C TRP A 67 -3.13 23.37 -14.81
N SER A 68 -2.12 23.25 -13.95
CA SER A 68 -1.33 24.39 -13.47
C SER A 68 -0.66 25.11 -14.65
N GLN A 69 -0.05 24.37 -15.57
CA GLN A 69 0.57 24.94 -16.79
C GLN A 69 -0.46 25.58 -17.72
N CYS A 70 -1.59 24.90 -18.01
CA CYS A 70 -2.67 25.44 -18.84
C CYS A 70 -3.22 26.76 -18.28
N LEU A 71 -3.45 26.82 -16.97
CA LEU A 71 -3.95 28.03 -16.31
C LEU A 71 -2.90 29.15 -16.35
N ARG A 72 -1.62 28.87 -16.13
CA ARG A 72 -0.56 29.90 -16.24
C ARG A 72 -0.42 30.45 -17.67
N GLN A 73 -0.57 29.61 -18.68
CA GLN A 73 -0.57 30.06 -20.08
C GLN A 73 -1.78 30.96 -20.41
N ALA A 74 -2.97 30.61 -19.91
CA ALA A 74 -4.16 31.45 -20.09
C ALA A 74 -4.01 32.81 -19.40
N ASP A 75 -3.37 32.85 -18.22
CA ASP A 75 -3.03 34.09 -17.51
C ASP A 75 -2.09 34.98 -18.33
N ALA A 76 -1.02 34.39 -18.87
CA ALA A 76 -0.09 35.09 -19.76
C ALA A 76 -0.74 35.62 -21.06
N ALA A 77 -1.80 34.96 -21.52
CA ALA A 77 -2.62 35.41 -22.65
C ALA A 77 -3.67 36.48 -22.26
N GLY A 78 -3.63 37.01 -21.04
CA GLY A 78 -4.50 38.08 -20.55
C GLY A 78 -5.86 37.62 -20.01
N HIS A 79 -6.08 36.32 -19.84
CA HIS A 79 -7.35 35.76 -19.33
C HIS A 79 -7.34 35.56 -17.81
N SER A 80 -6.75 36.51 -17.07
CA SER A 80 -6.65 36.44 -15.62
C SER A 80 -8.01 36.60 -14.93
N SER A 81 -8.43 35.62 -14.12
CA SER A 81 -9.71 35.65 -13.41
C SER A 81 -9.58 35.25 -11.93
N ARG A 82 -10.43 35.82 -11.07
CA ARG A 82 -10.54 35.39 -9.66
C ARG A 82 -10.84 33.88 -9.53
N LYS A 83 -11.53 33.29 -10.51
CA LYS A 83 -11.77 31.84 -10.58
C LYS A 83 -10.46 31.06 -10.79
N GLN A 84 -9.61 31.54 -11.68
CA GLN A 84 -8.32 30.94 -12.01
C GLN A 84 -7.34 31.02 -10.84
N THR A 85 -7.30 32.14 -10.12
CA THR A 85 -6.49 32.25 -8.88
C THR A 85 -6.88 31.18 -7.88
N LYS A 86 -8.18 30.95 -7.66
CA LYS A 86 -8.67 29.86 -6.80
C LYS A 86 -8.26 28.49 -7.33
N GLN A 87 -8.41 28.23 -8.63
CA GLN A 87 -7.99 26.97 -9.24
C GLN A 87 -6.49 26.69 -9.00
N ILE A 88 -5.63 27.69 -9.19
CA ILE A 88 -4.19 27.58 -8.94
C ILE A 88 -3.90 27.31 -7.45
N GLN A 89 -4.58 27.98 -6.52
CA GLN A 89 -4.41 27.72 -5.08
C GLN A 89 -4.81 26.29 -4.70
N HIS A 90 -5.91 25.78 -5.26
CA HIS A 90 -6.36 24.41 -5.00
C HIS A 90 -5.37 23.37 -5.54
N LEU A 91 -4.81 23.62 -6.73
CA LEU A 91 -3.76 22.80 -7.35
C LEU A 91 -2.47 22.81 -6.52
N ALA A 92 -1.99 23.99 -6.11
CA ALA A 92 -0.80 24.13 -5.28
C ALA A 92 -0.94 23.38 -3.94
N GLY A 93 -2.13 23.44 -3.32
CA GLY A 93 -2.41 22.67 -2.11
C GLY A 93 -2.43 21.15 -2.33
N LEU A 94 -2.83 20.68 -3.51
CA LEU A 94 -2.76 19.25 -3.86
C LEU A 94 -1.30 18.82 -4.06
N GLU A 95 -0.51 19.61 -4.79
CA GLU A 95 0.92 19.38 -4.98
C GLU A 95 1.68 19.35 -3.65
N LYS A 96 1.34 20.26 -2.72
CA LYS A 96 1.90 20.29 -1.36
C LYS A 96 1.68 18.96 -0.63
N LEU A 97 0.44 18.47 -0.57
CA LEU A 97 0.14 17.17 0.06
C LEU A 97 0.90 16.01 -0.60
N ILE A 98 1.02 16.02 -1.93
CA ILE A 98 1.74 14.98 -2.67
C ILE A 98 3.25 15.01 -2.36
N SER A 99 3.82 16.19 -2.10
CA SER A 99 5.25 16.32 -1.78
C SER A 99 5.66 15.65 -0.47
N PHE A 100 4.72 15.53 0.48
CA PHE A 100 4.92 14.78 1.73
C PHE A 100 4.78 13.27 1.57
N PHE A 101 4.34 12.78 0.40
CA PHE A 101 4.17 11.34 0.20
C PHE A 101 5.53 10.64 0.10
N PRO A 102 5.80 9.61 0.91
CA PRO A 102 7.13 9.01 1.05
C PRO A 102 7.62 8.37 -0.25
N MET A 103 8.78 8.80 -0.74
CA MET A 103 9.42 8.28 -1.95
C MET A 103 10.35 7.08 -1.68
N THR A 104 10.66 6.81 -0.42
CA THR A 104 11.52 5.72 0.00
C THR A 104 10.83 4.92 1.08
N ASN A 105 10.96 3.60 1.05
CA ASN A 105 10.50 2.76 2.14
C ASN A 105 11.31 3.06 3.41
N ALA A 106 10.64 3.18 4.56
CA ALA A 106 11.29 3.34 5.86
C ALA A 106 12.08 2.09 6.33
N SER A 107 12.19 1.06 5.49
CA SER A 107 12.80 -0.24 5.78
C SER A 107 14.34 -0.23 5.89
N SER A 108 14.96 0.93 6.04
CA SER A 108 16.36 1.04 6.46
C SER A 108 16.53 1.16 7.97
N ASP A 109 15.44 1.03 8.75
CA ASP A 109 15.55 0.76 10.18
C ASP A 109 15.92 -0.71 10.40
N PRO A 110 17.13 -1.03 10.90
CA PRO A 110 17.52 -2.40 11.23
C PRO A 110 16.61 -3.06 12.28
N SER A 111 15.75 -2.32 12.99
CA SER A 111 14.78 -2.89 13.93
C SER A 111 13.66 -3.72 13.27
N LEU A 112 13.43 -3.53 11.95
CA LEU A 112 12.41 -4.24 11.18
C LEU A 112 12.98 -5.47 10.43
N ASP A 113 14.22 -5.85 10.70
CA ASP A 113 14.79 -7.10 10.20
C ASP A 113 14.12 -8.29 10.92
N LEU A 114 13.11 -8.86 10.27
CA LEU A 114 12.39 -10.06 10.71
C LEU A 114 13.31 -11.29 10.89
N GLY A 115 14.60 -11.18 10.55
CA GLY A 115 15.63 -12.21 10.75
C GLY A 115 16.27 -12.24 12.14
N GLN A 116 15.96 -11.30 13.04
CA GLN A 116 16.55 -11.32 14.39
C GLN A 116 15.77 -12.23 15.34
N LYS A 117 16.41 -13.35 15.69
CA LYS A 117 16.00 -14.35 16.69
C LYS A 117 15.25 -13.69 17.86
N ALA A 118 13.96 -14.04 17.98
CA ALA A 118 13.10 -13.63 19.07
C ALA A 118 13.81 -13.82 20.42
N ALA A 119 14.12 -12.72 21.09
CA ALA A 119 14.46 -12.73 22.50
C ALA A 119 13.17 -12.99 23.30
N PRO A 120 13.24 -13.75 24.41
CA PRO A 120 12.07 -14.09 25.20
C PRO A 120 11.47 -12.86 25.89
N ASP A 121 10.14 -12.84 25.94
CA ASP A 121 9.26 -11.83 26.51
C ASP A 121 9.78 -11.16 27.79
N GLU A 122 10.05 -9.84 27.72
CA GLU A 122 10.00 -8.98 28.90
C GLU A 122 8.67 -8.22 28.92
N ALA A 123 7.86 -8.55 29.92
CA ALA A 123 6.58 -7.93 30.20
C ALA A 123 6.77 -6.43 30.51
N ALA A 124 6.31 -5.57 29.60
CA ALA A 124 6.14 -4.16 29.85
C ALA A 124 4.91 -3.94 30.73
N ASN A 125 5.13 -3.64 32.01
CA ASN A 125 4.11 -3.07 32.88
C ASN A 125 3.86 -1.62 32.43
N VAL A 126 2.64 -1.34 31.98
CA VAL A 126 2.17 0.01 31.68
C VAL A 126 1.38 0.50 32.89
N ASP A 127 2.01 1.35 33.70
CA ASP A 127 1.32 2.13 34.71
C ASP A 127 0.49 3.24 34.02
N MET A 128 -0.82 3.15 34.16
CA MET A 128 -1.79 4.17 33.75
C MET A 128 -2.06 5.09 34.95
N ASP A 129 -1.28 6.16 35.07
CA ASP A 129 -1.62 7.30 35.93
C ASP A 129 -2.44 8.31 35.10
N MET A 130 -3.75 8.29 35.32
CA MET A 130 -4.70 9.26 34.77
C MET A 130 -5.01 10.30 35.84
N ASP A 131 -4.40 11.48 35.75
CA ASP A 131 -4.76 12.64 36.57
C ASP A 131 -4.94 13.91 35.75
N ALA A 132 -6.14 14.48 35.91
CA ALA A 132 -6.50 15.90 36.07
C ALA A 132 -6.34 16.90 34.90
N ASP A 133 -7.51 17.30 34.37
CA ASP A 133 -8.04 18.66 34.23
C ASP A 133 -7.06 19.84 34.06
N ALA A 134 -7.20 20.56 32.94
CA ALA A 134 -7.00 22.01 32.87
C ALA A 134 -7.79 22.63 31.70
N ASP A 135 -8.85 23.36 32.03
CA ASP A 135 -9.50 24.37 31.18
C ASP A 135 -8.50 25.46 30.77
N ALA A 136 -8.59 25.94 29.52
CA ALA A 136 -8.28 27.32 29.16
C ALA A 136 -8.83 27.69 27.77
N ASP A 137 -9.91 28.47 27.78
CA ASP A 137 -10.38 29.28 26.64
C ASP A 137 -9.29 30.26 26.17
N ALA A 138 -9.10 30.39 24.84
CA ALA A 138 -8.54 31.60 24.24
C ALA A 138 -8.95 31.75 22.76
N TYR A 139 -9.80 32.74 22.49
CA TYR A 139 -10.03 33.33 21.17
C TYR A 139 -8.92 34.35 20.84
N ALA A 140 -8.23 34.21 19.70
CA ALA A 140 -7.52 35.28 18.94
C ALA A 140 -6.96 34.65 17.63
N ASP A 141 -7.54 34.91 16.46
CA ASP A 141 -7.25 35.98 15.47
C ASP A 141 -5.95 35.81 14.64
N ALA A 142 -6.15 35.98 13.34
CA ALA A 142 -5.37 35.90 12.09
C ALA A 142 -3.83 35.67 12.06
N ASP A 143 -3.47 34.62 11.30
CA ASP A 143 -2.68 34.67 10.05
C ASP A 143 -1.17 34.99 10.13
N THR A 144 -0.33 33.97 10.41
CA THR A 144 0.91 33.63 9.65
C THR A 144 1.67 32.39 10.18
N ASP A 145 1.35 31.86 11.37
CA ASP A 145 2.05 30.71 11.98
C ASP A 145 1.40 29.32 11.75
N THR A 146 0.20 29.28 11.17
CA THR A 146 -0.60 28.05 11.08
C THR A 146 -0.10 27.07 10.00
N ASP A 147 0.67 27.50 9.00
CA ASP A 147 1.08 26.62 7.89
C ASP A 147 2.28 25.72 8.23
N ALA A 148 3.21 26.19 9.07
CA ALA A 148 4.38 25.40 9.49
C ALA A 148 4.02 24.27 10.46
N SER A 149 3.06 24.51 11.36
CA SER A 149 2.58 23.48 12.30
C SER A 149 1.88 22.33 11.59
N ASN A 150 1.15 22.63 10.50
CA ASN A 150 0.48 21.61 9.71
C ASN A 150 1.45 20.76 8.89
N ASP A 151 2.57 21.32 8.43
CA ASP A 151 3.58 20.61 7.63
C ASP A 151 4.33 19.56 8.46
N ASP A 152 4.63 19.89 9.72
CA ASP A 152 5.24 18.98 10.69
C ASP A 152 4.30 17.83 11.08
N GLU A 153 2.99 18.10 11.13
CA GLU A 153 1.98 17.06 11.30
C GLU A 153 1.88 16.18 10.05
N LEU A 154 1.81 16.78 8.86
CA LEU A 154 1.76 16.11 7.54
C LEU A 154 2.92 15.15 7.33
N ALA A 155 4.13 15.49 7.77
CA ALA A 155 5.30 14.63 7.68
C ALA A 155 5.25 13.43 8.65
N LYS A 156 4.51 13.53 9.77
CA LYS A 156 4.36 12.46 10.77
C LYS A 156 3.19 11.53 10.50
N LEU A 157 2.30 11.88 9.57
CA LEU A 157 1.12 11.09 9.22
C LEU A 157 1.49 9.80 8.50
N ASP A 158 0.72 8.75 8.78
CA ASP A 158 0.84 7.47 8.08
C ASP A 158 0.56 7.62 6.56
N MET A 159 1.25 6.83 5.75
CA MET A 159 1.16 6.88 4.28
C MET A 159 -0.29 6.76 3.79
N LEU A 160 -1.11 5.88 4.38
CA LEU A 160 -2.50 5.69 3.95
C LEU A 160 -3.37 6.88 4.32
N THR A 161 -3.17 7.45 5.52
CA THR A 161 -3.90 8.66 5.93
C THR A 161 -3.56 9.85 5.05
N LEU A 162 -2.30 9.98 4.62
CA LEU A 162 -1.88 10.99 3.67
C LEU A 162 -2.52 10.77 2.29
N LEU A 163 -2.60 9.51 1.82
CA LEU A 163 -3.28 9.17 0.57
C LEU A 163 -4.78 9.55 0.60
N GLU A 164 -5.47 9.32 1.71
CA GLU A 164 -6.87 9.71 1.86
C GLU A 164 -7.05 11.24 1.80
N LYS A 165 -6.15 12.00 2.44
CA LYS A 165 -6.11 13.46 2.34
C LYS A 165 -5.87 13.91 0.90
N ILE A 166 -4.93 13.28 0.18
CA ILE A 166 -4.67 13.56 -1.24
C ILE A 166 -5.92 13.28 -2.08
N ARG A 167 -6.58 12.13 -1.92
CA ARG A 167 -7.82 11.78 -2.63
C ARG A 167 -8.95 12.77 -2.37
N ALA A 168 -9.11 13.22 -1.13
CA ALA A 168 -10.09 14.23 -0.77
C ALA A 168 -9.79 15.57 -1.44
N LYS A 169 -8.54 16.03 -1.37
CA LYS A 169 -8.10 17.26 -2.03
C LYS A 169 -8.24 17.17 -3.54
N TYR A 170 -7.90 16.04 -4.16
CA TYR A 170 -8.07 15.79 -5.58
C TYR A 170 -9.53 15.98 -6.01
N ARG A 171 -10.49 15.33 -5.34
CA ARG A 171 -11.92 15.49 -5.64
C ARG A 171 -12.37 16.96 -5.57
N LEU A 172 -11.89 17.68 -4.57
CA LEU A 172 -12.16 19.11 -4.42
C LEU A 172 -11.55 19.92 -5.58
N THR A 173 -10.29 19.64 -5.96
CA THR A 173 -9.65 20.31 -7.10
C THR A 173 -10.39 20.05 -8.41
N CYS A 174 -10.85 18.81 -8.66
CA CYS A 174 -11.66 18.48 -9.84
C CYS A 174 -12.97 19.26 -9.88
N SER A 175 -13.65 19.40 -8.73
CA SER A 175 -14.85 20.23 -8.63
C SER A 175 -14.58 21.71 -8.97
N VAL A 176 -13.47 22.26 -8.49
CA VAL A 176 -13.06 23.66 -8.75
C VAL A 176 -12.61 23.87 -10.21
N LEU A 177 -12.00 22.86 -10.83
CA LEU A 177 -11.63 22.84 -12.24
C LEU A 177 -12.84 22.61 -13.16
N GLY A 178 -13.94 22.05 -12.64
CA GLY A 178 -15.11 21.67 -13.43
C GLY A 178 -14.92 20.39 -14.25
N VAL A 179 -14.01 19.51 -13.82
CA VAL A 179 -13.68 18.24 -14.47
C VAL A 179 -14.21 17.10 -13.60
N ALA A 180 -14.76 16.05 -14.22
CA ALA A 180 -15.17 14.87 -13.48
C ALA A 180 -13.93 14.13 -12.91
N PRO A 181 -13.93 13.74 -11.63
CA PRO A 181 -12.81 13.02 -11.04
C PRO A 181 -12.65 11.66 -11.73
N GLN A 182 -11.47 11.40 -12.27
CA GLN A 182 -11.14 10.11 -12.88
C GLN A 182 -10.31 9.29 -11.90
N ARG A 183 -10.58 7.98 -11.83
CA ARG A 183 -9.67 7.03 -11.18
C ARG A 183 -8.73 6.47 -12.24
N PRO A 184 -7.44 6.27 -11.92
CA PRO A 184 -6.54 5.61 -12.86
C PRO A 184 -7.09 4.22 -13.23
N ALA A 185 -6.96 3.85 -14.50
CA ALA A 185 -7.57 2.65 -15.06
C ALA A 185 -7.08 1.35 -14.39
N SER A 186 -5.87 1.36 -13.81
CA SER A 186 -5.33 0.27 -13.01
C SER A 186 -6.17 0.00 -11.75
N LEU A 187 -6.55 1.03 -10.99
CA LEU A 187 -7.48 0.90 -9.86
C LEU A 187 -8.89 0.50 -10.31
N ALA A 188 -9.33 0.94 -11.49
CA ALA A 188 -10.64 0.55 -12.03
C ALA A 188 -10.69 -0.94 -12.41
N ARG A 189 -9.57 -1.52 -12.87
CA ARG A 189 -9.46 -2.95 -13.21
C ARG A 189 -9.53 -3.85 -11.98
N ILE A 190 -9.08 -3.41 -10.81
CA ILE A 190 -9.10 -4.22 -9.58
C ILE A 190 -10.54 -4.42 -9.06
N GLY A 191 -11.43 -3.45 -9.27
CA GLY A 191 -12.86 -3.61 -8.99
C GLY A 191 -13.56 -4.63 -9.90
N HIS A 192 -12.99 -4.92 -11.07
CA HIS A 192 -13.49 -5.93 -12.01
C HIS A 192 -12.74 -7.28 -11.91
N ALA A 193 -11.49 -7.28 -11.47
CA ALA A 193 -10.64 -8.47 -11.35
C ALA A 193 -11.15 -9.49 -10.32
N SER A 194 -11.93 -9.06 -9.33
CA SER A 194 -12.64 -9.97 -8.40
C SER A 194 -13.84 -10.71 -9.02
N SER A 195 -14.13 -10.49 -10.32
CA SER A 195 -15.23 -11.15 -11.05
C SER A 195 -14.82 -11.80 -12.38
N GLN A 196 -13.56 -11.74 -12.79
CA GLN A 196 -13.10 -12.40 -14.02
C GLN A 196 -11.88 -13.26 -13.74
N GLY A 197 -12.16 -14.53 -13.40
CA GLY A 197 -11.22 -15.60 -13.64
C GLY A 197 -10.87 -15.67 -15.13
N GLN A 198 -9.60 -15.92 -15.40
CA GLN A 198 -8.98 -16.04 -16.71
C GLN A 198 -9.74 -17.01 -17.62
N GLY A 199 -10.08 -16.55 -18.83
CA GLY A 199 -10.56 -17.36 -19.94
C GLY A 199 -10.07 -16.75 -21.24
N LEU A 200 -9.26 -17.51 -21.95
CA LEU A 200 -8.57 -17.17 -23.20
C LEU A 200 -9.56 -16.88 -24.34
N ASP A 201 -9.17 -15.90 -25.17
CA ASP A 201 -9.40 -15.71 -26.61
C ASP A 201 -10.63 -16.35 -27.29
N GLY A 202 -11.46 -15.53 -27.96
CA GLY A 202 -12.41 -16.02 -28.96
C GLY A 202 -13.74 -15.26 -29.09
N SER A 203 -13.83 -14.45 -30.15
CA SER A 203 -15.03 -14.11 -30.94
C SER A 203 -16.32 -13.64 -30.25
N LYS A 204 -16.58 -12.35 -30.49
CA LYS A 204 -17.87 -11.63 -30.47
C LYS A 204 -19.06 -12.48 -30.95
N ALA A 205 -19.97 -12.82 -30.04
CA ALA A 205 -21.35 -13.20 -30.34
C ALA A 205 -22.27 -12.77 -29.18
N ASP A 206 -23.32 -12.00 -29.50
CA ASP A 206 -24.33 -11.51 -28.56
C ASP A 206 -25.12 -12.68 -27.93
N ALA A 207 -24.68 -13.15 -26.77
CA ALA A 207 -25.41 -14.14 -25.97
C ALA A 207 -26.44 -13.43 -25.06
N ARG A 208 -27.73 -13.56 -25.39
CA ARG A 208 -28.84 -13.11 -24.53
C ARG A 208 -28.93 -13.99 -23.29
N THR A 209 -28.38 -13.53 -22.17
CA THR A 209 -28.48 -14.19 -20.86
C THR A 209 -29.89 -14.04 -20.28
N VAL A 210 -30.45 -15.11 -19.71
CA VAL A 210 -31.77 -15.12 -19.07
C VAL A 210 -31.63 -15.50 -17.59
N LEU A 211 -32.40 -14.84 -16.72
CA LEU A 211 -32.34 -15.02 -15.27
C LEU A 211 -33.26 -16.17 -14.85
N VAL A 212 -32.69 -17.27 -14.37
CA VAL A 212 -33.44 -18.46 -13.90
C VAL A 212 -33.04 -18.74 -12.45
N ALA A 213 -34.03 -18.77 -11.55
CA ALA A 213 -33.83 -19.05 -10.12
C ALA A 213 -32.72 -18.19 -9.44
N GLY A 214 -32.62 -16.91 -9.83
CA GLY A 214 -31.66 -15.97 -9.26
C GLY A 214 -30.24 -16.07 -9.82
N LYS A 215 -29.97 -16.96 -10.78
CA LYS A 215 -28.70 -17.04 -11.51
C LYS A 215 -28.89 -16.68 -12.98
N LEU A 216 -27.99 -15.85 -13.52
CA LEU A 216 -27.90 -15.58 -14.95
C LEU A 216 -27.34 -16.82 -15.63
N VAL A 217 -28.14 -17.46 -16.48
CA VAL A 217 -27.75 -18.65 -17.23
C VAL A 217 -27.90 -18.35 -18.71
N ASP A 218 -26.88 -18.72 -19.49
CA ASP A 218 -26.95 -18.66 -20.95
C ASP A 218 -27.77 -19.87 -21.45
N PRO A 219 -28.95 -19.64 -22.04
CA PRO A 219 -29.81 -20.73 -22.49
C PRO A 219 -29.19 -21.56 -23.63
N SER A 220 -28.16 -21.07 -24.32
CA SER A 220 -27.47 -21.83 -25.37
C SER A 220 -26.63 -23.00 -24.83
N GLN A 221 -26.32 -23.00 -23.54
CA GLN A 221 -25.54 -24.06 -22.88
C GLN A 221 -26.41 -25.17 -22.26
N LEU A 222 -27.73 -25.01 -22.26
CA LEU A 222 -28.67 -26.03 -21.79
C LEU A 222 -28.92 -27.04 -22.92
N LYS A 223 -28.18 -28.15 -22.92
CA LYS A 223 -28.54 -29.33 -23.73
C LYS A 223 -29.71 -30.03 -23.04
N TYR A 224 -30.85 -30.12 -23.73
CA TYR A 224 -31.98 -30.96 -23.33
C TYR A 224 -31.80 -32.38 -23.83
#